data_AF-A0A0F9AGD8-F1
#
_entry.id   AF-A0A0F9AGD8-F1
#
_cell.length_a   1.000
_cell.length_b   1.000
_cell.length_c   1.000
_cell.angle_alpha   90.00
_cell.angle_beta   90.00
_cell.angle_gamma   90.00
#
_symmetry.space_group_name_H-M   'P 1'
#
loop_
_entity.id
_entity.type
_entity.pdbx_description
1 polymer ?
#
loop_
_entity_poly.entity_id
_entity_poly.type
_entity_poly.pdbx_seq_one_letter_code
_entity_poly.pdbx_strand_id
1 'polypeptide(L)'
;MYSDYFPGNHFVWFRIDGNFILARKTKLFHTNSKFERLVQICRTAPNSRNLKKLNDYFKSKAHEDFRVEVRRLNFDARTLTMNSVLVNSYED
;
A
#
# COMPACT_ATOMS: atom_id res chain seq x y z
N MET A 1 7.15 28.05 1.35
CA MET A 1 6.12 27.01 1.54
C MET A 1 6.43 25.90 0.54
N TYR A 2 7.09 24.83 0.97
CA TYR A 2 7.32 23.67 0.10
C TYR A 2 6.03 22.84 0.11
N SER A 3 5.48 22.61 -1.09
CA SER A 3 4.25 21.83 -1.29
C SER A 3 4.46 20.39 -0.80
N ASP A 4 3.69 19.98 0.21
CA ASP A 4 3.76 18.69 0.93
C ASP A 4 3.30 17.46 0.13
N TYR A 5 3.25 17.56 -1.21
CA TYR A 5 2.87 16.46 -2.08
C TYR A 5 4.09 15.93 -2.83
N PHE A 6 4.95 15.19 -2.13
CA PHE A 6 5.96 14.35 -2.77
C PHE A 6 5.32 13.00 -3.15
N PRO A 7 5.01 12.73 -4.43
CA PRO A 7 4.33 11.50 -4.88
C PRO A 7 5.16 10.21 -4.73
N GLY A 8 6.33 10.25 -4.06
CA GLY A 8 7.26 9.12 -3.93
C GLY A 8 7.20 8.33 -2.62
N ASN A 9 6.53 8.84 -1.56
CA ASN A 9 6.66 8.29 -0.20
C ASN A 9 5.55 7.33 0.23
N HIS A 10 4.70 6.89 -0.71
CA HIS A 10 3.66 5.91 -0.45
C HIS A 10 4.17 4.48 -0.59
N PHE A 11 3.85 3.67 0.40
CA PHE A 11 4.13 2.25 0.48
C PHE A 11 2.81 1.48 0.52
N VAL A 12 2.71 0.46 -0.33
CA VAL A 12 1.54 -0.42 -0.37
C VAL A 12 1.84 -1.66 0.46
N TRP A 13 0.98 -1.91 1.45
CA TRP A 13 1.03 -3.03 2.36
C TRP A 13 -0.21 -3.91 2.16
N PHE A 14 0.00 -5.21 2.25
CA PHE A 14 -1.07 -6.19 2.41
C PHE A 14 -1.14 -6.57 3.87
N ARG A 15 -2.32 -6.40 4.46
CA ARG A 15 -2.64 -6.94 5.77
C ARG A 15 -3.37 -8.26 5.54
N ILE A 16 -2.77 -9.35 6.02
CA ILE A 16 -3.27 -10.72 5.85
C ILE A 16 -3.28 -11.35 7.23
N ASP A 17 -4.46 -11.67 7.77
CA ASP A 17 -4.62 -12.34 9.08
C ASP A 17 -3.80 -11.63 10.19
N GLY A 18 -3.85 -10.29 10.20
CA GLY A 18 -3.11 -9.44 11.16
C GLY A 18 -1.63 -9.16 10.82
N ASN A 19 -1.06 -9.81 9.81
CA ASN A 19 0.34 -9.61 9.39
C ASN A 19 0.47 -8.57 8.28
N PHE A 20 1.50 -7.72 8.36
CA PHE A 20 1.79 -6.70 7.34
C PHE A 20 2.89 -7.16 6.38
N ILE A 21 2.54 -7.33 5.12
CA ILE A 21 3.45 -7.71 4.04
C ILE A 21 3.57 -6.55 3.05
N LEU A 22 4.80 -6.06 2.85
CA LEU A 22 5.03 -5.00 1.88
C LEU A 22 4.86 -5.55 0.46
N ALA A 23 4.03 -4.93 -0.37
CA ALA A 23 3.67 -5.46 -1.69
C ALA A 23 4.89 -5.71 -2.59
N ARG A 24 5.90 -4.83 -2.52
CA ARG A 24 7.16 -4.96 -3.29
C ARG A 24 8.02 -6.18 -2.89
N LYS A 25 7.79 -6.77 -1.71
CA LYS A 25 8.53 -7.96 -1.24
C LYS A 25 7.86 -9.26 -1.68
N THR A 26 6.67 -9.20 -2.26
CA THR A 26 5.97 -10.41 -2.73
C THR A 26 6.64 -10.95 -4.00
N LYS A 27 6.63 -12.28 -4.17
CA LYS A 27 7.14 -12.92 -5.41
C LYS A 27 6.42 -12.37 -6.65
N LEU A 28 5.10 -12.19 -6.56
CA LEU A 28 4.26 -11.63 -7.62
C LEU A 28 4.75 -10.27 -8.13
N PHE A 29 5.28 -9.41 -7.25
CA PHE A 29 5.82 -8.12 -7.66
C PHE A 29 7.00 -8.25 -8.61
N HIS A 30 7.84 -9.25 -8.42
CA HIS A 30 9.04 -9.46 -9.25
C HIS A 30 8.79 -10.33 -10.48
N THR A 31 7.70 -11.10 -10.49
CA THR A 31 7.41 -12.06 -11.58
C THR A 31 6.26 -11.63 -12.48
N ASN A 32 5.47 -10.62 -12.11
CA ASN A 32 4.26 -10.24 -12.83
C ASN A 32 4.17 -8.73 -13.03
N SER A 33 4.41 -8.28 -14.27
CA SER A 33 4.41 -6.86 -14.65
C SER A 33 3.06 -6.16 -14.47
N LYS A 34 1.94 -6.89 -14.64
CA LYS A 34 0.60 -6.35 -14.41
C LYS A 34 0.39 -6.05 -12.94
N PHE A 35 0.79 -6.98 -12.06
CA PHE A 35 0.73 -6.79 -10.62
C PHE A 35 1.62 -5.64 -10.16
N GLU A 36 2.88 -5.62 -10.63
CA GLU A 36 3.82 -4.53 -10.36
C GLU A 36 3.21 -3.17 -10.72
N ARG A 37 2.65 -3.04 -11.92
CA ARG A 37 1.99 -1.81 -12.38
C ARG A 37 0.82 -1.40 -11.48
N LEU A 38 -0.01 -2.34 -11.04
CA LEU A 38 -1.12 -2.04 -10.12
C LEU A 38 -0.61 -1.51 -8.77
N VAL A 39 0.46 -2.10 -8.24
CA VAL A 39 1.11 -1.62 -7.01
C VAL A 39 1.67 -0.21 -7.22
N GLN A 40 2.36 0.06 -8.33
CA GLN A 40 2.90 1.40 -8.62
C GLN A 40 1.78 2.45 -8.75
N ILE A 41 0.67 2.11 -9.42
CA ILE A 41 -0.50 2.99 -9.51
C ILE A 41 -1.06 3.31 -8.12
N CYS A 42 -1.17 2.32 -7.23
CA CYS A 42 -1.64 2.54 -5.86
C CYS A 42 -0.68 3.41 -5.04
N ARG A 43 0.63 3.36 -5.31
CA ARG A 43 1.61 4.26 -4.69
C ARG A 43 1.41 5.72 -5.13
N THR A 44 1.21 5.95 -6.43
CA THR A 44 1.07 7.31 -6.96
C THR A 44 -0.32 7.90 -6.70
N ALA A 45 -1.37 7.08 -6.78
CA ALA A 45 -2.77 7.49 -6.66
C ALA A 45 -3.56 6.52 -5.76
N PRO A 46 -3.44 6.66 -4.42
CA PRO A 46 -4.05 5.76 -3.44
C PRO A 46 -5.55 6.04 -3.25
N ASN A 47 -6.35 5.93 -4.32
CA ASN A 47 -7.81 6.01 -4.26
C ASN A 47 -8.46 4.63 -4.17
N SER A 48 -9.70 4.58 -3.67
CA SER A 48 -10.41 3.32 -3.39
C SER A 48 -10.60 2.47 -4.65
N ARG A 49 -10.75 3.09 -5.83
CA ARG A 49 -10.88 2.37 -7.11
C ARG A 49 -9.60 1.61 -7.47
N ASN A 50 -8.43 2.21 -7.29
CA ASN A 50 -7.16 1.57 -7.58
C ASN A 50 -6.83 0.49 -6.55
N LEU A 51 -7.07 0.78 -5.27
CA LEU A 51 -6.92 -0.17 -4.18
C LEU A 51 -7.81 -1.42 -4.38
N LYS A 52 -9.08 -1.21 -4.77
CA LYS A 52 -10.00 -2.30 -5.11
C LYS A 52 -9.45 -3.17 -6.24
N LYS A 53 -8.99 -2.58 -7.35
CA LYS A 53 -8.39 -3.34 -8.46
C LYS A 53 -7.19 -4.18 -8.02
N LEU A 54 -6.35 -3.64 -7.14
CA LEU A 54 -5.21 -4.38 -6.59
C LEU A 54 -5.68 -5.49 -5.64
N ASN A 55 -6.71 -5.23 -4.83
CA ASN A 55 -7.33 -6.23 -3.97
C ASN A 55 -7.90 -7.37 -4.81
N ASP A 56 -8.80 -7.08 -5.76
CA ASP A 56 -9.42 -8.05 -6.67
C ASP A 56 -8.38 -8.89 -7.44
N TYR A 57 -7.25 -8.28 -7.82
CA TYR A 57 -6.17 -8.98 -8.53
C TYR A 57 -5.37 -9.91 -7.62
N PHE A 58 -5.11 -9.49 -6.37
CA PHE A 58 -4.29 -10.25 -5.44
C PHE A 58 -5.10 -11.26 -4.62
N LYS A 59 -6.39 -11.01 -4.37
CA LYS A 59 -7.28 -11.77 -3.47
C LYS A 59 -7.19 -13.26 -3.80
N SER A 60 -6.28 -13.94 -3.13
CA SER A 60 -6.26 -15.38 -3.09
C SER A 60 -7.46 -15.78 -2.26
N LYS A 61 -8.29 -16.69 -2.75
CA LYS A 61 -9.48 -17.23 -2.04
C LYS A 61 -9.16 -17.93 -0.69
N ALA A 62 -7.93 -17.80 -0.18
CA ALA A 62 -7.39 -18.54 0.95
C ALA A 62 -7.36 -17.76 2.28
N HIS A 63 -7.56 -16.45 2.29
CA HIS A 63 -7.46 -15.63 3.52
C HIS A 63 -8.77 -14.89 3.81
N GLU A 64 -9.25 -15.02 5.06
CA GLU A 64 -10.52 -14.43 5.52
C GLU A 64 -10.38 -12.92 5.79
N ASP A 65 -9.22 -12.46 6.26
CA ASP A 65 -8.96 -11.03 6.53
C ASP A 65 -7.82 -10.52 5.63
N PHE A 66 -8.20 -10.04 4.43
CA PHE A 66 -7.29 -9.45 3.46
C PHE A 66 -7.63 -7.98 3.19
N ARG A 67 -6.68 -7.10 3.53
CA ARG A 67 -6.79 -5.65 3.32
C ARG A 67 -5.58 -5.08 2.61
N VAL A 68 -5.82 -4.18 1.66
CA VAL A 68 -4.77 -3.40 1.00
C VAL A 68 -4.69 -2.04 1.67
N GLU A 69 -3.50 -1.65 2.11
CA GLU A 69 -3.25 -0.37 2.78
C GLU A 69 -2.16 0.41 2.04
N VAL A 70 -2.39 1.71 1.82
CA VAL A 70 -1.34 2.65 1.43
C VAL A 70 -0.97 3.49 2.63
N ARG A 71 0.32 3.46 3.00
CA ARG A 71 0.87 4.22 4.11
C ARG A 71 1.98 5.14 3.63
N ARG A 72 2.12 6.31 4.23
CA ARG A 72 3.30 7.19 4.07
C ARG A 72 4.13 7.21 5.33
N LEU A 73 5.43 7.38 5.19
CA LEU A 73 6.28 7.69 6.34
C LEU A 73 6.17 9.17 6.66
N ASN A 74 6.00 9.48 7.95
CA ASN A 74 5.93 10.83 8.47
C ASN A 74 6.96 10.97 9.58
N PHE A 75 7.87 11.92 9.45
CA PHE A 75 8.79 12.26 10.52
C PHE A 75 8.12 13.30 11.43
N ASP A 76 7.93 12.95 12.70
CA ASP A 76 7.46 13.89 13.70
C ASP A 76 8.67 14.56 14.36
N ALA A 77 8.86 15.84 14.07
CA ALA A 77 9.98 16.63 14.61
C ALA A 77 9.86 16.90 16.11
N ARG A 78 8.66 16.79 16.72
CA ARG A 78 8.47 17.01 18.15
C ARG A 78 8.95 15.82 18.97
N THR A 79 8.70 14.62 18.46
CA THR A 79 9.12 13.37 19.10
C THR A 79 10.44 12.85 18.55
N LEU A 80 10.95 13.43 17.45
CA LEU A 80 12.10 12.95 16.68
C LEU A 80 11.92 11.49 16.22
N THR A 81 10.68 11.08 15.96
CA THR A 81 10.35 9.70 15.56
C THR A 81 9.76 9.63 14.16
N MET A 82 10.06 8.54 13.46
CA MET A 82 9.45 8.21 12.18
C MET A 82 8.23 7.32 12.41
N ASN A 83 7.06 7.78 11.99
CA ASN A 83 5.79 7.08 12.13
C ASN A 83 5.22 6.72 10.75
N SER A 84 4.44 5.64 10.68
CA SER A 84 3.67 5.33 9.48
C SER A 84 2.27 5.91 9.59
N VAL A 85 1.84 6.70 8.60
CA VAL A 85 0.49 7.28 8.53
C VAL A 85 -0.29 6.53 7.47
N LEU A 86 -1.48 6.01 7.83
CA LEU A 86 -2.40 5.43 6.88
C LEU A 86 -2.97 6.54 5.97
N VAL A 87 -2.77 6.39 4.66
CA VAL A 87 -3.27 7.33 3.64
C VAL A 87 -4.62 6.87 3.13
N ASN A 88 -4.72 5.59 2.77
CA ASN A 88 -5.98 4.98 2.38
C ASN A 88 -5.89 3.45 2.52
N SER A 89 -7.04 2.78 2.56
CA SER A 89 -7.11 1.33 2.60
C SER A 89 -8.39 0.82 1.96
N TYR A 90 -8.36 -0.44 1.50
CA TYR A 90 -9.52 -1.14 0.97
C TYR A 90 -9.58 -2.56 1.54
N GLU A 91 -10.77 -2.91 2.02
CA GLU A 91 -11.18 -4.19 2.59
C GLU A 91 -12.55 -4.50 1.97
N ASP A 92 -12.80 -5.77 1.65
CA ASP A 92 -14.00 -6.23 0.92
C ASP A 92 -14.71 -7.32 1.70
#